data_AF-A0A6I2LA54-F1
#
_entry.id   AF-A0A6I2LA54-F1
#
_cell.length_a   1.000
_cell.length_b   1.000
_cell.length_c   1.000
_cell.angle_alpha   90.00
_cell.angle_beta   90.00
_cell.angle_gamma   90.00
#
_symmetry.space_group_name_H-M   'P 1'
#
loop_
_entity.id
_entity.type
_entity.pdbx_description
1 polymer ?
#
loop_
_entity_poly.entity_id
_entity_poly.type
_entity_poly.pdbx_seq_one_letter_code
_entity_poly.pdbx_strand_id
1 'polypeptide(L)' 'MSDWLHMGGYGLYVWGSIGVALLLPVAEAIALRLRRRAALEQLQHQQDQE' A
#
# COMPACT_ATOMS: atom_id res chain seq x y z
N MET A 1 23.17 -9.62 -17.27
CA MET A 1 22.04 -9.55 -16.30
C MET A 1 22.04 -8.23 -15.51
N SER A 2 23.16 -7.51 -15.46
CA SER A 2 23.32 -6.18 -14.83
C SER A 2 23.11 -5.02 -15.82
N ASP A 3 22.95 -5.29 -17.12
CA ASP A 3 22.77 -4.31 -18.18
C ASP A 3 21.50 -3.45 -18.03
N TRP A 4 20.44 -4.00 -17.44
CA TRP A 4 19.17 -3.32 -17.17
C TRP A 4 19.28 -2.25 -16.07
N LEU A 5 20.28 -2.39 -15.19
CA LEU A 5 20.62 -1.41 -14.15
C LEU A 5 21.64 -0.36 -14.66
N HIS A 6 22.36 -0.67 -15.74
CA HIS A 6 23.46 0.15 -16.25
C HIS A 6 23.17 0.88 -17.58
N MET A 7 21.96 0.75 -18.16
CA MET A 7 21.49 1.62 -19.25
C MET A 7 21.13 3.02 -18.73
N GLY A 8 22.15 3.85 -18.46
CA GLY A 8 22.02 5.32 -18.43
C GLY A 8 20.96 5.92 -17.49
N GLY A 9 20.75 5.37 -16.29
CA GLY A 9 19.93 6.02 -15.24
C GLY A 9 18.41 5.83 -15.33
N TYR A 10 17.89 5.11 -16.33
CA TYR A 10 16.43 4.94 -16.50
C TYR A 10 15.77 3.93 -15.57
N GLY A 11 16.52 2.98 -15.00
CA GLY A 11 15.96 1.98 -14.08
C GLY A 11 15.31 2.63 -12.85
N LEU A 12 15.96 3.62 -12.26
CA LEU A 12 15.42 4.38 -11.13
C LEU A 12 14.17 5.19 -11.53
N TYR A 13 14.09 5.69 -12.77
CA TYR A 13 12.94 6.44 -13.24
C TYR A 13 11.70 5.55 -13.46
N VAL A 14 11.89 4.37 -14.06
CA VAL A 14 10.79 3.42 -14.30
C VAL A 14 10.26 2.89 -12.99
N TRP A 15 11.14 2.41 -12.11
CA TRP A 15 10.74 1.92 -10.79
C TRP A 15 10.21 3.04 -9.89
N GLY A 16 10.75 4.25 -9.97
CA GLY A 16 10.25 5.43 -9.25
C GLY A 16 8.85 5.84 -9.72
N SER A 17 8.61 5.91 -11.03
CA SER A 17 7.29 6.23 -11.59
C SER A 17 6.25 5.17 -11.28
N ILE A 18 6.62 3.88 -11.37
CA ILE A 18 5.77 2.76 -10.96
C ILE A 18 5.48 2.83 -9.45
N GLY A 19 6.49 3.13 -8.64
CA GLY A 19 6.34 3.30 -7.19
C GLY A 19 5.39 4.45 -6.84
N VAL A 20 5.51 5.60 -7.52
CA VAL A 20 4.62 6.75 -7.34
C VAL A 20 3.20 6.44 -7.83
N ALA A 21 3.05 5.76 -8.98
CA ALA A 21 1.75 5.36 -9.50
C ALA A 21 1.03 4.36 -8.58
N LEU A 22 1.77 3.41 -7.99
CA LEU A 22 1.24 2.46 -7.00
C LEU A 22 1.01 3.09 -5.62
N LEU A 23 1.60 4.24 -5.33
CA LEU A 23 1.48 4.90 -4.03
C LEU A 23 0.01 5.21 -3.69
N LEU A 24 -0.76 5.68 -4.66
CA LEU A 24 -2.15 6.06 -4.48
C LEU A 24 -3.05 4.86 -4.13
N PRO A 25 -3.11 3.77 -4.92
CA PRO A 25 -3.91 2.60 -4.57
C PRO A 25 -3.40 1.90 -3.30
N VAL A 26 -2.08 1.94 -3.01
CA VAL A 26 -1.53 1.40 -1.76
C VAL A 26 -2.02 2.20 -0.55
N ALA A 27 -1.98 3.53 -0.63
CA ALA A 27 -2.49 4.40 0.43
C ALA A 27 -3.97 4.16 0.68
N GLU A 28 -4.78 4.03 -0.38
CA GLU A 28 -6.21 3.74 -0.27
C GLU A 28 -6.46 2.35 0.34
N ALA A 29 -5.69 1.33 -0.07
CA ALA A 29 -5.79 0.00 0.51
C ALA A 29 -5.41 -0.03 2.00
N ILE A 30 -4.39 0.74 2.41
CA ILE A 30 -4.01 0.87 3.83
C ILE A 30 -5.12 1.58 4.61
N ALA A 31 -5.63 2.71 4.11
CA ALA A 31 -6.72 3.44 4.75
C ALA A 31 -7.98 2.57 4.90
N LEU A 32 -8.32 1.78 3.87
CA LEU A 32 -9.43 0.85 3.90
C LEU A 32 -9.20 -0.28 4.91
N ARG A 33 -7.98 -0.82 5.00
CA ARG A 33 -7.64 -1.83 6.01
C ARG A 33 -7.75 -1.28 7.43
N LEU A 34 -7.26 -0.07 7.68
CA LEU A 34 -7.37 0.58 8.99
C LEU A 34 -8.84 0.78 9.40
N ARG A 35 -9.68 1.26 8.48
CA ARG A 35 -11.12 1.40 8.70
C ARG A 35 -11.79 0.06 8.98
N ARG A 36 -11.44 -0.99 8.23
CA ARG A 36 -11.96 -2.34 8.46
C ARG A 36 -11.58 -2.87 9.83
N ARG A 37 -10.33 -2.64 10.29
CA ARG A 37 -9.89 -3.04 11.63
C ARG A 37 -10.67 -2.31 12.72
N ALA A 38 -10.84 -1.00 12.59
CA ALA A 38 -11.64 -0.21 13.53
C ALA A 38 -13.10 -0.69 13.60
N ALA A 39 -13.72 -0.98 12.45
CA ALA A 39 -15.09 -1.48 12.42
C ALA A 39 -15.21 -2.90 13.03
N LEU A 40 -14.23 -3.78 12.80
CA LEU A 40 -14.20 -5.10 13.43
C LEU A 40 -14.01 -5.00 14.95
N GLU A 41 -13.14 -4.10 15.41
CA GLU A 41 -12.92 -3.85 16.83
C GLU A 41 -14.19 -3.31 17.51
N GLN A 42 -14.96 -2.45 16.83
CA GLN A 42 -16.26 -1.99 17.32
C GLN A 42 -17.29 -3.12 17.44
N LEU A 43 -17.30 -4.06 16.50
CA LEU A 43 -18.19 -5.23 16.58
C LEU A 43 -17.80 -6.14 17.75
N GLN A 44 -16.50 -6.36 17.97
CA GLN A 44 -16.02 -7.15 19.11
C GLN A 44 -16.41 -6.52 20.45
N HIS A 45 -16.26 -5.20 20.61
CA HIS A 45 -16.66 -4.52 21.85
C HIS A 45 -18.17 -4.54 22.10
N GLN A 46 -19.01 -4.62 21.06
CA GLN A 46 -20.46 -4.78 21.24
C GLN A 46 -20.83 -6.21 21.65
N GLN A 47 -20.15 -7.24 21.12
CA GLN A 47 -20.42 -8.63 21.49
C GLN A 47 -19.96 -9.00 22.90
N ASP A 48 -18.92 -8.35 23.44
CA ASP A 48 -18.45 -8.60 24.82
C ASP A 48 -19.38 -7.94 25.88
N GLN A 49 -20.24 -7.02 25.46
CA GLN A 49 -21.22 -6.34 26.34
C GLN A 49 -22.60 -7.01 26.40
N GLU A 50 -22.88 -8.03 25.58
CA GLU A 50 -24.09 -8.88 25.67
C GLU A 50 -23.81 -10.18 26.44
#